data_AF-S9TK50-F1
#
_entry.id   AF-S9TK50-F1
#
_cell.length_a   1.000
_cell.length_b   1.000
_cell.length_c   1.000
_cell.angle_alpha   90.00
_cell.angle_beta   90.00
_cell.angle_gamma   90.00
#
_symmetry.space_group_name_H-M   'P 1'
#
loop_
_entity.id
_entity.type
_entity.pdbx_description
1 polymer ?
#
loop_
_entity_poly.entity_id
_entity_poly.type
_entity_poly.pdbx_seq_one_letter_code
_entity_poly.pdbx_strand_id
1 'polypeptide(L)'
;MSHPTVSRNDVAAHKEKADGWIIINNGVYNVSKFYDDHPGGRDVLLAKIGMDATEDFEAVRHSSGAMRKLEELRVGTLPEAEQRKFLHMADVVSKKSADAAWFVINNKVYDVTKFLDLHPGGRDVILYNAGQDATEAFTNNGHSDTAYRMMAKYHIGDLDVSERKKF
;
A
#
# COMPACT_ATOMS: atom_id res chain seq x y z
N MET A 1 18.76 9.07 13.58
CA MET A 1 18.02 9.36 14.83
C MET A 1 16.70 8.62 14.74
N SER A 2 16.23 7.97 15.81
CA SER A 2 14.91 7.32 15.77
C SER A 2 13.84 8.43 15.74
N HIS A 3 13.00 8.46 14.71
CA HIS A 3 11.89 9.40 14.66
C HIS A 3 10.81 8.98 15.67
N PRO A 4 10.10 9.92 16.31
CA PRO A 4 9.04 9.59 17.25
C PRO A 4 7.88 8.85 16.54
N THR A 5 7.10 8.12 17.33
CA THR A 5 5.84 7.54 16.85
C THR A 5 4.75 8.61 16.84
N VAL A 6 4.02 8.72 15.73
CA VAL A 6 2.93 9.67 15.52
C VAL A 6 1.72 8.90 15.02
N SER A 7 0.57 8.99 15.69
CA SER A 7 -0.64 8.25 15.29
C SER A 7 -1.35 8.90 14.09
N ARG A 8 -2.22 8.14 13.42
CA ARG A 8 -3.11 8.66 12.38
C ARG A 8 -4.02 9.79 12.91
N ASN A 9 -4.42 9.71 14.17
CA ASN A 9 -5.21 10.77 14.82
C ASN A 9 -4.39 12.05 15.01
N ASP A 10 -3.12 11.93 15.39
CA ASP A 10 -2.21 13.08 15.48
C ASP A 10 -2.08 13.72 14.09
N VAL A 11 -1.80 12.93 13.04
CA VAL A 11 -1.71 13.44 11.66
C VAL A 11 -3.00 14.16 11.26
N ALA A 12 -4.17 13.58 11.55
CA ALA A 12 -5.46 14.20 11.22
C ALA A 12 -5.73 15.55 11.91
N ALA A 13 -5.03 15.85 13.02
CA ALA A 13 -5.06 17.16 13.66
C ALA A 13 -4.20 18.20 12.90
N HIS A 14 -3.14 17.76 12.21
CA HIS A 14 -2.24 18.58 11.39
C HIS A 14 -2.78 18.72 9.95
N LYS A 15 -3.94 19.37 9.81
CA LYS A 15 -4.67 19.54 8.54
C LYS A 15 -4.83 21.00 8.09
N GLU A 16 -4.12 21.92 8.71
CA GLU A 16 -4.14 23.34 8.36
C GLU A 16 -2.98 23.68 7.43
N LYS A 17 -3.13 24.68 6.55
CA LYS A 17 -2.05 25.04 5.62
C LYS A 17 -0.73 25.34 6.35
N ALA A 18 -0.79 26.03 7.50
CA ALA A 18 0.40 26.36 8.28
C ALA A 18 0.99 25.16 9.04
N ASP A 19 0.26 24.04 9.14
CA ASP A 19 0.58 22.86 9.92
C ASP A 19 -0.05 21.60 9.28
N GLY A 20 0.47 21.24 8.12
CA GLY A 20 -0.05 20.16 7.28
C GLY A 20 0.88 18.97 7.25
N TRP A 21 0.42 17.82 7.75
CA TRP A 21 1.16 16.56 7.76
C TRP A 21 0.50 15.54 6.85
N ILE A 22 1.30 14.65 6.27
CA ILE A 22 0.81 13.54 5.45
C ILE A 22 1.48 12.24 5.90
N ILE A 23 0.79 11.12 5.67
CA ILE A 23 1.37 9.78 5.80
C ILE A 23 1.73 9.27 4.41
N ILE A 24 2.94 8.76 4.26
CA ILE A 24 3.34 7.97 3.09
C ILE A 24 3.97 6.67 3.61
N ASN A 25 3.43 5.54 3.17
CA ASN A 25 3.69 4.22 3.73
C ASN A 25 3.41 4.20 5.24
N ASN A 26 4.47 4.12 6.04
CA ASN A 26 4.43 4.16 7.51
C ASN A 26 5.15 5.40 8.06
N GLY A 27 5.64 6.29 7.20
CA GLY A 27 6.30 7.54 7.58
C GLY A 27 5.29 8.68 7.71
N VAL A 28 5.58 9.61 8.63
CA VAL A 28 4.81 10.85 8.81
C VAL A 28 5.69 12.04 8.45
N TYR A 29 5.16 12.93 7.60
CA TYR A 29 5.92 13.99 6.96
C TYR A 29 5.23 15.34 7.12
N ASN A 30 5.97 16.34 7.57
CA ASN A 30 5.47 17.72 7.65
C ASN A 30 5.77 18.46 6.34
N VAL A 31 4.71 18.79 5.59
CA VAL A 31 4.81 19.43 4.27
C VAL A 31 4.53 20.94 4.32
N SER A 32 4.35 21.51 5.51
CA SER A 32 3.89 22.90 5.71
C SER A 32 4.75 23.97 5.03
N LYS A 33 6.04 23.66 4.82
CA LYS A 33 7.01 24.56 4.19
C LYS A 33 7.40 24.14 2.77
N PHE A 34 6.73 23.14 2.20
CA PHE A 34 7.11 22.53 0.92
C PHE A 34 6.06 22.66 -0.19
N TYR A 35 4.87 23.23 0.10
CA TYR A 35 3.80 23.31 -0.89
C TYR A 35 4.21 24.00 -2.20
N ASP A 36 4.78 25.20 -2.10
CA ASP A 36 5.12 26.01 -3.28
C ASP A 36 6.38 25.47 -4.00
N ASP A 37 7.19 24.66 -3.30
CA ASP A 37 8.38 24.00 -3.84
C ASP A 37 8.08 22.62 -4.45
N HIS A 38 6.87 22.10 -4.27
CA HIS A 38 6.49 20.79 -4.77
C HIS A 38 6.29 20.82 -6.29
N PRO A 39 7.09 20.06 -7.08
CA PRO A 39 7.01 20.11 -8.55
C PRO A 39 5.65 19.65 -9.13
N GLY A 40 4.89 18.85 -8.40
CA GLY A 40 3.52 18.45 -8.77
C GLY A 40 2.45 19.51 -8.47
N GLY A 41 2.85 20.69 -7.99
CA GLY A 41 1.99 21.78 -7.56
C GLY A 41 1.60 21.67 -6.09
N ARG A 42 1.24 22.81 -5.49
CA ARG A 42 0.82 22.88 -4.08
C ARG A 42 -0.50 22.18 -3.78
N ASP A 43 -1.44 22.22 -4.74
CA ASP A 43 -2.82 21.80 -4.49
C ASP A 43 -2.94 20.29 -4.25
N VAL A 44 -2.07 19.49 -4.85
CA VAL A 44 -2.05 18.03 -4.61
C VAL A 44 -1.61 17.67 -3.20
N LEU A 45 -0.74 18.48 -2.57
CA LEU A 45 -0.36 18.29 -1.17
C LEU A 45 -1.44 18.84 -0.24
N LEU A 46 -1.98 20.04 -0.53
CA LEU A 46 -3.06 20.64 0.27
C LEU A 46 -4.32 19.77 0.30
N ALA A 47 -4.60 19.00 -0.75
CA ALA A 47 -5.70 18.04 -0.77
C ALA A 47 -5.49 16.82 0.15
N LYS A 48 -4.26 16.60 0.65
CA LYS A 48 -3.86 15.38 1.38
C LYS A 48 -3.37 15.63 2.81
N ILE A 49 -3.21 16.89 3.22
CA ILE A 49 -2.86 17.20 4.62
C ILE A 49 -3.90 16.62 5.59
N GLY A 50 -3.42 16.06 6.69
CA GLY A 50 -4.24 15.31 7.64
C GLY A 50 -4.60 13.88 7.20
N MET A 51 -4.04 13.37 6.10
CA MET A 51 -4.43 12.08 5.51
C MET A 51 -3.25 11.18 5.16
N ASP A 52 -3.58 9.93 4.82
CA ASP A 52 -2.67 8.96 4.20
C ASP A 52 -2.68 9.16 2.69
N ALA A 53 -1.55 9.63 2.17
CA ALA A 53 -1.31 9.95 0.76
C ALA A 53 -0.49 8.87 0.06
N THR A 54 -0.34 7.67 0.67
CA THR A 54 0.52 6.60 0.14
C THR A 54 0.14 6.24 -1.29
N GLU A 55 -1.15 6.02 -1.55
CA GLU A 55 -1.62 5.59 -2.88
C GLU A 55 -1.39 6.68 -3.94
N ASP A 56 -1.66 7.95 -3.61
CA ASP A 56 -1.39 9.08 -4.50
C ASP A 56 0.10 9.24 -4.79
N PHE A 57 0.93 9.10 -3.75
CA PHE A 57 2.38 9.23 -3.86
C PHE A 57 2.98 8.13 -4.74
N GLU A 58 2.49 6.91 -4.61
CA GLU A 58 2.93 5.73 -5.38
C GLU A 58 2.48 5.78 -6.84
N ALA A 59 1.30 6.34 -7.11
CA ALA A 59 0.77 6.48 -8.47
C ALA A 59 1.65 7.37 -9.37
N VAL A 60 2.28 8.40 -8.81
CA VAL A 60 3.08 9.38 -9.56
C VAL A 60 4.52 8.92 -9.81
N ARG A 61 5.05 8.00 -9.00
CA ARG A 61 6.46 7.52 -9.04
C ARG A 61 7.48 8.65 -8.97
N HIS A 62 7.64 9.17 -7.76
CA HIS A 62 8.64 10.17 -7.42
C HIS A 62 10.08 9.70 -7.71
N SER A 63 10.93 10.63 -8.16
CA SER A 63 12.34 10.36 -8.43
C SER A 63 13.15 10.12 -7.14
N SER A 64 14.36 9.59 -7.24
CA SER A 64 15.26 9.43 -6.08
C SER A 64 15.56 10.75 -5.36
N GLY A 65 15.60 11.87 -6.10
CA GLY A 65 15.72 13.21 -5.52
C GLY A 65 14.49 13.60 -4.68
N ALA A 66 13.30 13.30 -5.17
CA ALA A 66 12.05 13.52 -4.43
C ALA A 66 11.95 12.59 -3.21
N MET A 67 12.42 11.34 -3.30
CA MET A 67 12.49 10.44 -2.14
C MET A 67 13.45 10.96 -1.05
N ARG A 68 14.61 11.51 -1.44
CA ARG A 68 15.51 12.16 -0.47
C ARG A 68 14.85 13.36 0.18
N LYS A 69 14.14 14.18 -0.61
CA LYS A 69 13.39 15.33 -0.07
C LYS A 69 12.30 14.89 0.89
N LEU A 70 11.59 13.80 0.58
CA LEU A 70 10.59 13.22 1.46
C LEU A 70 11.20 12.86 2.83
N GLU A 71 12.36 12.21 2.87
CA GLU A 71 13.02 11.87 4.14
C GLU A 71 13.43 13.11 4.95
N GLU A 72 13.83 14.21 4.31
CA GLU A 72 14.09 15.48 5.01
C GLU A 72 12.84 16.05 5.72
N LEU A 73 11.65 15.77 5.19
CA LEU A 73 10.38 16.25 5.75
C LEU A 73 9.83 15.33 6.86
N ARG A 74 10.52 14.22 7.14
CA ARG A 74 10.04 13.20 8.07
C ARG A 74 10.06 13.69 9.51
N VAL A 75 8.89 13.67 10.14
CA VAL A 75 8.71 14.02 11.55
C VAL A 75 8.45 12.81 12.43
N GLY A 76 8.05 11.67 11.84
CA GLY A 76 7.66 10.51 12.61
C GLY A 76 7.49 9.24 11.78
N THR A 77 7.03 8.19 12.47
CA THR A 77 6.46 7.00 11.85
C THR A 77 5.21 6.58 12.61
N LEU A 78 4.28 5.92 11.93
CA LEU A 78 3.08 5.39 12.59
C LEU A 78 3.45 4.38 13.69
N PRO A 79 2.69 4.30 14.79
CA PRO A 79 2.85 3.22 15.75
C PRO A 79 2.60 1.87 15.08
N GLU A 80 3.28 0.81 15.51
CA GLU A 80 3.23 -0.52 14.89
C GLU A 80 1.80 -1.03 14.66
N ALA A 81 0.89 -0.76 15.60
CA ALA A 81 -0.52 -1.13 15.50
C ALA A 81 -1.28 -0.46 14.33
N GLU A 82 -0.77 0.65 13.79
CA GLU A 82 -1.37 1.41 12.69
C GLU A 82 -0.56 1.30 11.38
N GLN A 83 0.55 0.58 11.41
CA GLN A 83 1.42 0.39 10.25
C GLN A 83 0.81 -0.56 9.23
N ARG A 84 1.02 -0.24 7.96
CA ARG A 84 0.84 -1.19 6.86
C ARG A 84 1.90 -2.27 6.97
N LYS A 85 1.49 -3.51 6.71
CA LYS A 85 2.40 -4.63 6.55
C LYS A 85 2.91 -4.67 5.12
N PHE A 86 4.22 -4.68 4.97
CA PHE A 86 4.89 -4.93 3.69
C PHE A 86 5.41 -6.37 3.70
N LEU A 87 5.05 -7.14 2.69
CA LEU A 87 5.46 -8.53 2.52
C LEU A 87 6.32 -8.65 1.27
N HIS A 88 7.25 -9.60 1.25
CA HIS A 88 8.08 -9.86 0.09
C HIS A 88 7.48 -10.98 -0.77
N MET A 89 7.79 -10.98 -2.06
CA MET A 89 7.45 -12.08 -2.97
C MET A 89 7.99 -13.42 -2.46
N ALA A 90 9.12 -13.42 -1.75
CA ALA A 90 9.65 -14.61 -1.10
C ALA A 90 8.68 -15.21 -0.08
N ASP A 91 7.99 -14.37 0.71
CA ASP A 91 6.95 -14.81 1.64
C ASP A 91 5.81 -15.46 0.86
N VAL A 92 5.35 -14.82 -0.22
CA VAL A 92 4.26 -15.32 -1.06
C VAL A 92 4.62 -16.67 -1.71
N VAL A 93 5.80 -16.79 -2.32
CA VAL A 93 6.29 -18.02 -2.98
C VAL A 93 6.33 -19.22 -2.03
N SER A 94 6.55 -18.98 -0.73
CA SER A 94 6.51 -20.04 0.29
C SER A 94 5.10 -20.56 0.61
N LYS A 95 4.05 -19.82 0.22
CA LYS A 95 2.63 -20.09 0.52
C LYS A 95 1.87 -20.47 -0.76
N LYS A 96 2.15 -21.69 -1.23
CA LYS A 96 1.66 -22.25 -2.50
C LYS A 96 0.90 -23.57 -2.35
N SER A 97 0.24 -23.80 -1.22
CA SER A 97 -0.46 -25.07 -0.94
C SER A 97 -1.90 -24.85 -0.46
N ALA A 98 -2.63 -25.96 -0.38
CA ALA A 98 -3.97 -26.04 0.19
C ALA A 98 -4.11 -25.44 1.61
N ASP A 99 -3.04 -25.48 2.40
CA ASP A 99 -3.03 -25.03 3.80
C ASP A 99 -2.51 -23.59 3.94
N ALA A 100 -1.90 -23.06 2.88
CA ALA A 100 -1.45 -21.69 2.78
C ALA A 100 -1.34 -21.29 1.30
N ALA A 101 -2.39 -20.66 0.78
CA ALA A 101 -2.48 -20.21 -0.60
C ALA A 101 -2.50 -18.69 -0.65
N TRP A 102 -1.33 -18.10 -0.93
CA TRP A 102 -1.20 -16.65 -1.09
C TRP A 102 -0.91 -16.28 -2.53
N PHE A 103 -1.27 -15.08 -2.94
CA PHE A 103 -0.81 -14.50 -4.20
C PHE A 103 -0.78 -12.98 -4.10
N VAL A 104 -0.14 -12.36 -5.09
CA VAL A 104 -0.19 -10.91 -5.30
C VAL A 104 -1.22 -10.56 -6.37
N ILE A 105 -2.03 -9.54 -6.14
CA ILE A 105 -2.84 -8.87 -7.16
C ILE A 105 -2.66 -7.36 -6.99
N ASN A 106 -2.28 -6.65 -8.06
CA ASN A 106 -2.08 -5.19 -8.05
C ASN A 106 -1.18 -4.72 -6.90
N ASN A 107 -0.03 -5.38 -6.71
CA ASN A 107 0.91 -5.10 -5.61
C ASN A 107 0.33 -5.26 -4.20
N LYS A 108 -0.81 -5.93 -4.03
CA LYS A 108 -1.40 -6.29 -2.74
C LYS A 108 -1.31 -7.79 -2.53
N VAL A 109 -1.04 -8.22 -1.32
CA VAL A 109 -0.84 -9.63 -0.96
C VAL A 109 -2.08 -10.15 -0.26
N TYR A 110 -2.58 -11.29 -0.71
CA TYR A 110 -3.81 -11.89 -0.23
C TYR A 110 -3.57 -13.31 0.28
N ASP A 111 -4.13 -13.64 1.44
CA ASP A 111 -4.29 -15.02 1.92
C ASP A 111 -5.69 -15.51 1.59
N VAL A 112 -5.79 -16.34 0.55
CA VAL A 112 -7.06 -16.90 0.07
C VAL A 112 -7.27 -18.35 0.49
N THR A 113 -6.50 -18.84 1.46
CA THR A 113 -6.59 -20.23 1.94
C THR A 113 -8.02 -20.63 2.31
N LYS A 114 -8.73 -19.75 3.02
CA LYS A 114 -10.13 -19.98 3.43
C LYS A 114 -11.15 -19.77 2.30
N PHE A 115 -10.72 -19.25 1.15
CA PHE A 115 -11.57 -19.00 -0.01
C PHE A 115 -11.44 -20.08 -1.10
N LEU A 116 -10.47 -20.99 -0.98
CA LEU A 116 -10.18 -22.04 -1.94
C LEU A 116 -11.43 -22.78 -2.44
N ASP A 117 -12.25 -23.28 -1.51
CA ASP A 117 -13.45 -24.07 -1.83
C ASP A 117 -14.69 -23.22 -2.14
N LEU A 118 -14.58 -21.89 -1.98
CA LEU A 118 -15.64 -20.94 -2.25
C LEU A 118 -15.48 -20.24 -3.60
N HIS A 119 -14.36 -20.45 -4.28
CA HIS A 119 -14.06 -19.80 -5.54
C HIS A 119 -14.95 -20.36 -6.68
N PRO A 120 -15.77 -19.54 -7.34
CA PRO A 120 -16.65 -20.00 -8.42
C PRO A 120 -15.90 -20.62 -9.61
N GLY A 121 -14.66 -20.19 -9.88
CA GLY A 121 -13.81 -20.77 -10.91
C GLY A 121 -13.13 -22.09 -10.49
N GLY A 122 -13.40 -22.57 -9.28
CA GLY A 122 -12.83 -23.79 -8.72
C GLY A 122 -11.52 -23.58 -7.96
N ARG A 123 -11.27 -24.47 -7.01
CA ARG A 123 -10.08 -24.48 -6.14
C ARG A 123 -8.77 -24.56 -6.92
N ASP A 124 -8.73 -25.37 -7.96
CA ASP A 124 -7.51 -25.66 -8.72
C ASP A 124 -6.94 -24.41 -9.40
N VAL A 125 -7.80 -23.48 -9.83
CA VAL A 125 -7.37 -22.20 -10.42
C VAL A 125 -6.62 -21.34 -9.39
N ILE A 126 -7.07 -21.32 -8.14
CA ILE A 126 -6.35 -20.61 -7.08
C ILE A 126 -5.02 -21.29 -6.79
N LEU A 127 -5.02 -22.61 -6.60
CA LEU A 127 -3.78 -23.34 -6.30
C LEU A 127 -2.74 -23.24 -7.41
N TYR A 128 -3.18 -23.21 -8.67
CA TYR A 128 -2.31 -22.99 -9.82
C TYR A 128 -1.59 -21.63 -9.75
N ASN A 129 -2.26 -20.59 -9.23
CA ASN A 129 -1.71 -19.24 -9.11
C ASN A 129 -1.12 -18.95 -7.71
N ALA A 130 -1.21 -19.89 -6.77
CA ALA A 130 -0.68 -19.70 -5.43
C ALA A 130 0.86 -19.59 -5.47
N GLY A 131 1.41 -18.71 -4.65
CA GLY A 131 2.82 -18.36 -4.63
C GLY A 131 3.28 -17.42 -5.74
N GLN A 132 2.35 -16.81 -6.50
CA GLN A 132 2.68 -15.99 -7.67
C GLN A 132 2.04 -14.61 -7.62
N ASP A 133 2.45 -13.76 -8.56
CA ASP A 133 1.69 -12.56 -8.91
C ASP A 133 0.60 -12.96 -9.91
N ALA A 134 -0.62 -13.06 -9.39
CA ALA A 134 -1.82 -13.47 -10.10
C ALA A 134 -2.58 -12.27 -10.71
N THR A 135 -1.96 -11.08 -10.81
CA THR A 135 -2.64 -9.87 -11.29
C THR A 135 -3.29 -10.09 -12.66
N GLU A 136 -2.53 -10.55 -13.66
CA GLU A 136 -3.06 -10.78 -15.01
C GLU A 136 -4.11 -11.90 -15.03
N ALA A 137 -3.88 -12.98 -14.28
CA ALA A 137 -4.85 -14.06 -14.15
C ALA A 137 -6.16 -13.56 -13.53
N PHE A 138 -6.10 -12.62 -12.60
CA PHE A 138 -7.30 -12.03 -12.00
C PHE A 138 -8.00 -11.06 -12.96
N THR A 139 -7.26 -10.15 -13.60
CA THR A 139 -7.84 -9.12 -14.47
C THR A 139 -8.40 -9.67 -15.78
N ASN A 140 -7.68 -10.58 -16.45
CA ASN A 140 -8.04 -11.07 -17.78
C ASN A 140 -9.26 -12.02 -17.77
N ASN A 141 -9.57 -12.62 -16.62
CA ASN A 141 -10.71 -13.52 -16.47
C ASN A 141 -12.04 -12.78 -16.14
N GLY A 142 -12.05 -11.45 -16.13
CA GLY A 142 -13.30 -10.67 -16.07
C GLY A 142 -14.01 -10.70 -14.71
N HIS A 143 -13.27 -10.72 -13.61
CA HIS A 143 -13.85 -10.63 -12.27
C HIS A 143 -14.67 -9.34 -12.09
N SER A 144 -15.86 -9.47 -11.50
CA SER A 144 -16.76 -8.34 -11.25
C SER A 144 -16.25 -7.41 -10.14
N ASP A 145 -16.76 -6.18 -10.08
CA ASP A 145 -16.48 -5.25 -8.97
C ASP A 145 -16.80 -5.85 -7.59
N THR A 146 -17.78 -6.75 -7.50
CA THR A 146 -18.09 -7.48 -6.28
C THR A 146 -16.92 -8.38 -5.87
N ALA A 147 -16.28 -9.06 -6.81
CA ALA A 147 -15.09 -9.87 -6.52
C ALA A 147 -13.94 -9.00 -6.01
N TYR A 148 -13.69 -7.84 -6.63
CA TYR A 148 -12.70 -6.86 -6.13
C TYR A 148 -13.01 -6.41 -4.69
N ARG A 149 -14.28 -6.14 -4.36
CA ARG A 149 -14.67 -5.79 -2.99
C ARG A 149 -14.48 -6.95 -2.01
N MET A 150 -14.76 -8.18 -2.44
CA MET A 150 -14.58 -9.37 -1.60
C MET A 150 -13.11 -9.64 -1.25
N MET A 151 -12.18 -9.28 -2.13
CA MET A 151 -10.74 -9.46 -1.88
C MET A 151 -10.24 -8.71 -0.65
N ALA A 152 -10.87 -7.59 -0.29
CA ALA A 152 -10.50 -6.81 0.90
C ALA A 152 -10.50 -7.67 2.18
N LYS A 153 -11.34 -8.71 2.26
CA LYS A 153 -11.38 -9.64 3.40
C LYS A 153 -10.12 -10.51 3.52
N TYR A 154 -9.44 -10.75 2.41
CA TYR A 154 -8.30 -11.66 2.31
C TYR A 154 -6.97 -10.91 2.22
N HIS A 155 -7.00 -9.58 2.18
CA HIS A 155 -5.80 -8.74 2.14
C HIS A 155 -5.02 -8.85 3.46
N ILE A 156 -3.73 -9.13 3.38
CA ILE A 156 -2.85 -9.30 4.56
C ILE A 156 -1.68 -8.31 4.61
N GLY A 157 -1.47 -7.55 3.53
CA GLY A 157 -0.38 -6.59 3.41
C GLY A 157 -0.19 -6.13 1.97
N ASP A 158 0.58 -5.08 1.79
CA ASP A 158 1.00 -4.63 0.47
C ASP A 158 2.36 -5.29 0.13
N LEU A 159 2.62 -5.52 -1.16
CA LEU A 159 3.93 -6.02 -1.59
C LEU A 159 4.98 -4.95 -1.31
N ASP A 160 6.18 -5.34 -0.89
CA ASP A 160 7.27 -4.41 -0.65
C ASP A 160 7.54 -3.53 -1.88
N VAL A 161 7.74 -2.23 -1.65
CA VAL A 161 7.84 -1.22 -2.71
C VAL A 161 8.95 -1.54 -3.70
N SER A 162 10.04 -2.18 -3.26
CA SER A 162 11.16 -2.56 -4.11
C SER A 162 10.85 -3.68 -5.12
N GLU A 163 9.80 -4.46 -4.88
CA GLU A 163 9.43 -5.64 -5.68
C GLU A 163 8.18 -5.40 -6.55
N ARG A 164 7.58 -4.21 -6.47
CA ARG A 164 6.32 -3.89 -7.16
C ARG A 164 6.49 -3.82 -8.67
N LYS A 165 5.51 -4.39 -9.38
CA LYS A 165 5.44 -4.30 -10.84
C LYS A 165 4.83 -2.99 -11.30
N LYS A 166 5.19 -2.65 -12.54
CA LYS A 166 4.60 -1.55 -13.30
C LYS A 166 3.47 -2.12 -14.15
N PHE A 167 2.26 -1.66 -13.88
CA PHE A 167 1.08 -1.95 -14.68
C PHE A 167 0.73 -0.71 -15.51
#